data_AF-R0E1W2-F1
#
_entry.id   AF-R0E1W2-F1
#
_cell.length_a   1.000
_cell.length_b   1.000
_cell.length_c   1.000
_cell.angle_alpha   90.00
_cell.angle_beta   90.00
_cell.angle_gamma   90.00
#
_symmetry.space_group_name_H-M   'P 1'
#
loop_
_entity.id
_entity.type
_entity.pdbx_description
1 polymer ?
#
loop_
_entity_poly.entity_id
_entity_poly.type
_entity_poly.pdbx_seq_one_letter_code
_entity_poly.pdbx_strand_id
1 'polypeptide(L)'
;MGNPTYTPFQETFHNGGFIVSLANGHQSIDQGTLTGGVKVLAGTVLGTVTSALTAAAAALGANTGNGTFGTITPQAAPATMIGVYNILFTAATAFTVTAPDGQTATGTTGVAFSALGIGFTITAGGTAFVAGDTFTVTAAATPGNPTVTSAAGGTNTGNGTLGSLTAAGYAAKVGVYAVEFDDATHFIVSDPTGAEVGHGTTGVAFKAGGLSFTITAGGTAFVPGDSFSITVAAGSGKYKPFDPANVDGSQIPSGILFATKDVTTVDKPCAVVVRQCEVNASELVWPTGMSAAAITAALAQLKSLGIQPR
;
A
#
# COMPACT_ATOMS: atom_id res chain seq x y z
N MET A 1 -27.44 34.88 -38.16
CA MET A 1 -26.04 35.27 -37.85
C MET A 1 -25.16 34.57 -38.85
N GLY A 2 -24.35 35.30 -39.62
CA GLY A 2 -23.45 34.69 -40.59
C GLY A 2 -22.39 33.83 -39.90
N ASN A 3 -21.95 32.76 -40.56
CA ASN A 3 -20.85 31.94 -40.07
C ASN A 3 -19.60 32.82 -39.90
N PRO A 4 -18.81 32.62 -38.83
CA PRO A 4 -17.62 33.42 -38.58
C PRO A 4 -16.68 33.35 -39.79
N THR A 5 -16.25 34.52 -40.28
CA THR A 5 -15.37 34.69 -41.45
C THR A 5 -13.95 34.17 -41.23
N TYR A 6 -13.59 33.91 -39.97
CA TYR A 6 -12.32 33.35 -39.56
C TYR A 6 -12.55 32.05 -38.80
N THR A 7 -11.74 31.03 -39.08
CA THR A 7 -11.72 29.80 -38.29
C THR A 7 -11.51 30.17 -36.82
N PRO A 8 -12.45 29.85 -35.93
CA PRO A 8 -12.29 30.13 -34.51
C PRO A 8 -11.01 29.46 -34.00
N PHE A 9 -10.22 30.18 -33.20
CA PHE A 9 -9.14 29.54 -32.47
C PHE A 9 -9.75 28.50 -31.52
N GLN A 10 -9.36 27.25 -31.69
CA GLN A 10 -9.70 26.17 -30.78
C GLN A 10 -8.46 25.92 -29.94
N GLU A 11 -8.51 26.31 -28.66
CA GLU A 11 -7.44 25.97 -27.73
C GLU A 11 -7.47 24.47 -27.45
N THR A 12 -6.37 23.81 -27.78
CA THR A 12 -6.10 22.47 -27.30
C THR A 12 -5.58 22.53 -25.87
N PHE A 13 -5.85 21.49 -25.08
CA PHE A 13 -5.31 21.35 -23.73
C PHE A 13 -3.80 21.63 -23.71
N HIS A 14 -3.39 22.65 -22.99
CA HIS A 14 -2.00 23.02 -22.80
C HIS A 14 -1.63 23.01 -21.31
N ASN A 15 -0.33 22.99 -21.04
CA ASN A 15 0.17 22.99 -19.68
C ASN A 15 -0.34 24.22 -18.94
N GLY A 16 -0.89 24.01 -17.74
CA GLY A 16 -1.48 25.05 -16.89
C GLY A 16 -2.75 25.72 -17.42
N GLY A 17 -3.35 25.27 -18.53
CA GLY A 17 -4.55 25.93 -19.10
C GLY A 17 -5.75 25.96 -18.16
N PHE A 18 -5.89 24.92 -17.35
CA PHE A 18 -6.96 24.79 -16.35
C PHE A 18 -6.85 25.77 -15.18
N ILE A 19 -5.78 26.57 -15.06
CA ILE A 19 -5.55 27.47 -13.94
C ILE A 19 -6.24 28.81 -14.20
N VAL A 20 -7.15 29.18 -13.30
CA VAL A 20 -7.83 30.48 -13.31
C VAL A 20 -7.05 31.50 -12.49
N SER A 21 -6.58 31.11 -11.30
CA SER A 21 -5.76 31.98 -10.45
C SER A 21 -4.82 31.18 -9.53
N LEU A 22 -3.70 31.79 -9.18
CA LEU A 22 -2.70 31.25 -8.25
C LEU A 22 -2.45 32.24 -7.12
N ALA A 23 -2.06 31.73 -5.95
CA ALA A 23 -1.57 32.54 -4.86
C ALA A 23 -0.17 33.11 -5.15
N ASN A 24 0.21 34.14 -4.39
CA ASN A 24 1.48 34.81 -4.57
C ASN A 24 2.68 33.89 -4.33
N GLY A 25 3.67 33.96 -5.23
CA GLY A 25 4.91 33.20 -5.11
C GLY A 25 4.74 31.70 -5.38
N HIS A 26 5.47 30.88 -4.64
CA HIS A 26 5.52 29.42 -4.82
C HIS A 26 4.58 28.66 -3.89
N GLN A 27 3.45 29.26 -3.51
CA GLN A 27 2.55 28.68 -2.51
C GLN A 27 1.63 27.60 -3.10
N SER A 28 1.21 27.75 -4.37
CA SER A 28 0.20 26.89 -4.97
C SER A 28 0.73 25.63 -5.65
N ILE A 29 2.02 25.63 -6.03
CA ILE A 29 2.62 24.58 -6.86
C ILE A 29 3.87 24.03 -6.19
N ASP A 30 3.87 22.72 -5.95
CA ASP A 30 5.00 21.99 -5.38
C ASP A 30 5.60 21.04 -6.43
N GLN A 31 6.87 20.66 -6.23
CA GLN A 31 7.50 19.58 -7.01
C GLN A 31 7.09 18.22 -6.45
N GLY A 32 6.84 17.27 -7.35
CA GLY A 32 6.54 15.89 -7.04
C GLY A 32 7.19 14.92 -8.00
N THR A 33 7.00 13.63 -7.74
CA THR A 33 7.34 12.56 -8.69
C THR A 33 6.05 11.93 -9.17
N LEU A 34 5.87 11.83 -10.49
CA LEU A 34 4.72 11.19 -11.11
C LEU A 34 5.07 9.74 -11.47
N THR A 35 4.14 8.83 -11.19
CA THR A 35 4.16 7.41 -11.56
C THR A 35 2.83 7.01 -12.21
N GLY A 36 2.65 5.74 -12.57
CA GLY A 36 1.39 5.20 -13.06
C GLY A 36 1.45 4.54 -14.44
N GLY A 37 2.64 4.41 -15.05
CA GLY A 37 2.84 3.58 -16.24
C GLY A 37 2.09 4.03 -17.50
N VAL A 38 1.63 5.29 -17.54
CA VAL A 38 0.87 5.86 -18.64
C VAL A 38 1.28 7.30 -18.92
N LYS A 39 0.91 7.82 -20.10
CA LYS A 39 0.98 9.26 -20.36
C LYS A 39 -0.17 9.98 -19.67
N VAL A 40 0.16 10.93 -18.81
CA VAL A 40 -0.80 11.71 -18.01
C VAL A 40 -0.87 13.13 -18.56
N LEU A 41 -2.08 13.64 -18.79
CA LEU A 41 -2.32 14.96 -19.36
C LEU A 41 -2.29 16.06 -18.29
N ALA A 42 -1.96 17.29 -18.71
CA ALA A 42 -2.18 18.46 -17.85
C ALA A 42 -3.67 18.53 -17.46
N GLY A 43 -3.95 18.95 -16.22
CA GLY A 43 -5.31 18.99 -15.68
C GLY A 43 -5.82 17.65 -15.14
N THR A 44 -5.05 16.55 -15.26
CA THR A 44 -5.42 15.29 -14.58
C THR A 44 -5.39 15.45 -13.08
N VAL A 45 -6.49 15.08 -12.43
CA VAL A 45 -6.57 14.99 -10.97
C VAL A 45 -5.69 13.84 -10.51
N LEU A 46 -4.82 14.13 -9.56
CA LEU A 46 -3.84 13.19 -9.02
C LEU A 46 -4.24 12.79 -7.60
N GLY A 47 -3.87 11.57 -7.23
CA GLY A 47 -3.83 11.13 -5.85
C GLY A 47 -2.40 10.74 -5.45
N THR A 48 -2.09 10.84 -4.16
CA THR A 48 -0.77 10.50 -3.64
C THR A 48 -0.76 9.04 -3.20
N VAL A 49 0.28 8.30 -3.55
CA VAL A 49 0.50 6.95 -3.07
C VAL A 49 0.96 7.02 -1.61
N THR A 50 0.00 6.95 -0.70
CA THR A 50 0.22 7.02 0.76
C THR A 50 0.38 5.65 1.40
N SER A 51 0.09 4.57 0.67
CA SER A 51 0.25 3.19 1.13
C SER A 51 1.38 2.49 0.35
N ALA A 52 2.17 1.66 1.03
CA ALA A 52 3.10 0.76 0.36
C ALA A 52 2.37 -0.52 -0.07
N LEU A 53 2.87 -1.20 -1.10
CA LEU A 53 2.53 -2.62 -1.30
C LEU A 53 3.41 -3.43 -0.35
N THR A 54 2.79 -4.23 0.50
CA THR A 54 3.51 -5.15 1.40
C THR A 54 3.04 -6.57 1.16
N ALA A 55 4.00 -7.49 1.13
CA ALA A 55 3.75 -8.92 1.08
C ALA A 55 4.32 -9.56 2.35
N ALA A 56 3.51 -10.33 3.07
CA ALA A 56 3.91 -11.05 4.27
C ALA A 56 3.56 -12.53 4.15
N ALA A 57 4.46 -13.41 4.61
CA ALA A 57 4.24 -14.84 4.67
C ALA A 57 3.74 -15.24 6.06
N ALA A 58 2.77 -16.15 6.10
CA ALA A 58 2.36 -16.87 7.29
C ALA A 58 2.32 -18.37 6.99
N ALA A 59 2.73 -19.18 7.97
CA ALA A 59 2.53 -20.63 7.92
C ALA A 59 1.05 -20.96 8.06
N LEU A 60 0.58 -21.95 7.29
CA LEU A 60 -0.75 -22.52 7.45
C LEU A 60 -0.63 -23.89 8.11
N GLY A 61 -1.34 -24.08 9.24
CA GLY A 61 -1.39 -25.37 9.93
C GLY A 61 -0.07 -25.78 10.60
N ALA A 62 -0.01 -27.04 11.04
CA ALA A 62 1.20 -27.63 11.63
C ALA A 62 2.11 -28.16 10.52
N ASN A 63 3.02 -27.31 10.05
CA ASN A 63 4.07 -27.71 9.10
C ASN A 63 5.12 -28.58 9.80
N THR A 64 5.67 -29.57 9.09
CA THR A 64 6.75 -30.42 9.60
C THR A 64 8.10 -29.70 9.54
N GLY A 65 8.36 -28.97 8.46
CA GLY A 65 9.61 -28.23 8.28
C GLY A 65 9.66 -26.89 9.02
N ASN A 66 10.87 -26.50 9.42
CA ASN A 66 11.13 -25.26 10.19
C ASN A 66 12.00 -24.24 9.43
N GLY A 67 11.90 -24.22 8.10
CA GLY A 67 12.61 -23.23 7.30
C GLY A 67 12.00 -21.83 7.39
N THR A 68 12.77 -20.84 6.95
CA THR A 68 12.46 -19.41 7.12
C THR A 68 12.32 -18.73 5.76
N PHE A 69 11.36 -17.82 5.62
CA PHE A 69 11.30 -16.89 4.50
C PHE A 69 12.33 -15.78 4.67
N GLY A 70 13.07 -15.48 3.60
CA GLY A 70 13.77 -14.22 3.44
C GLY A 70 12.78 -13.08 3.13
N THR A 71 13.32 -11.88 2.89
CA THR A 71 12.51 -10.71 2.54
C THR A 71 11.60 -11.00 1.35
N ILE A 72 10.31 -10.69 1.50
CA ILE A 72 9.32 -10.82 0.43
C ILE A 72 9.17 -9.45 -0.24
N THR A 73 9.43 -9.38 -1.53
CA THR A 73 9.42 -8.14 -2.31
C THR A 73 8.31 -8.17 -3.35
N PRO A 74 7.40 -7.17 -3.36
CA PRO A 74 6.56 -6.89 -4.52
C PRO A 74 7.42 -6.61 -5.76
N GLN A 75 6.92 -6.96 -6.94
CA GLN A 75 7.59 -6.74 -8.23
C GLN A 75 6.73 -5.88 -9.15
N ALA A 76 7.38 -5.06 -9.96
CA ALA A 76 6.72 -4.17 -10.92
C ALA A 76 6.41 -4.87 -12.26
N ALA A 77 7.08 -5.99 -12.57
CA ALA A 77 6.92 -6.73 -13.82
C ALA A 77 7.19 -8.25 -13.63
N PRO A 78 6.17 -9.12 -13.76
CA PRO A 78 4.75 -8.77 -13.78
C PRO A 78 4.36 -8.06 -12.47
N ALA A 79 3.36 -7.19 -12.51
CA ALA A 79 2.93 -6.46 -11.31
C ALA A 79 2.42 -7.42 -10.23
N THR A 80 2.76 -7.18 -8.98
CA THR A 80 2.20 -7.92 -7.84
C THR A 80 0.68 -7.83 -7.84
N MET A 81 0.01 -8.97 -7.79
CA MET A 81 -1.43 -9.04 -7.65
C MET A 81 -1.81 -8.88 -6.18
N ILE A 82 -2.85 -8.10 -5.91
CA ILE A 82 -3.45 -8.06 -4.57
C ILE A 82 -4.24 -9.34 -4.36
N GLY A 83 -4.03 -9.99 -3.21
CA GLY A 83 -4.69 -11.23 -2.85
C GLY A 83 -3.74 -12.20 -2.13
N VAL A 84 -4.26 -13.41 -1.90
CA VAL A 84 -3.51 -14.48 -1.25
C VAL A 84 -2.80 -15.31 -2.31
N TYR A 85 -1.49 -15.45 -2.15
CA TYR A 85 -0.68 -16.43 -2.86
C TYR A 85 -0.50 -17.66 -1.98
N ASN A 86 -0.86 -18.83 -2.50
CA ASN A 86 -0.71 -20.09 -1.79
C ASN A 86 0.62 -20.74 -2.17
N ILE A 87 1.40 -21.14 -1.18
CA ILE A 87 2.66 -21.87 -1.37
C ILE A 87 2.46 -23.27 -0.79
N LEU A 88 2.64 -24.29 -1.61
CA LEU A 88 2.53 -25.70 -1.24
C LEU A 88 3.85 -26.40 -1.54
N PHE A 89 4.45 -27.01 -0.53
CA PHE A 89 5.57 -27.92 -0.72
C PHE A 89 5.09 -29.24 -1.35
N THR A 90 5.76 -29.65 -2.42
CA THR A 90 5.51 -30.92 -3.13
C THR A 90 6.57 -31.96 -2.82
N ALA A 91 7.70 -31.53 -2.25
CA ALA A 91 8.78 -32.38 -1.73
C ALA A 91 9.56 -31.59 -0.66
N ALA A 92 10.66 -32.14 -0.13
CA ALA A 92 11.42 -31.50 0.94
C ALA A 92 12.03 -30.14 0.58
N THR A 93 12.29 -29.90 -0.71
CA THR A 93 12.93 -28.68 -1.21
C THR A 93 12.15 -28.01 -2.33
N ALA A 94 11.11 -28.64 -2.86
CA ALA A 94 10.35 -28.15 -4.00
C ALA A 94 8.98 -27.66 -3.57
N PHE A 95 8.56 -26.50 -4.11
CA PHE A 95 7.27 -25.90 -3.83
C PHE A 95 6.61 -25.33 -5.08
N THR A 96 5.30 -25.16 -5.00
CA THR A 96 4.48 -24.46 -6.00
C THR A 96 3.86 -23.24 -5.34
N VAL A 97 3.93 -22.11 -6.04
CA VAL A 97 3.24 -20.86 -5.71
C VAL A 97 2.05 -20.73 -6.64
N THR A 98 0.86 -20.52 -6.10
CA THR A 98 -0.38 -20.21 -6.82
C THR A 98 -0.77 -18.78 -6.53
N ALA A 99 -0.93 -17.97 -7.56
CA ALA A 99 -1.35 -16.58 -7.48
C ALA A 99 -2.88 -16.44 -7.31
N PRO A 100 -3.37 -15.24 -6.94
CA PRO A 100 -4.81 -15.00 -6.76
C PRO A 100 -5.68 -15.27 -7.99
N ASP A 101 -5.13 -15.16 -9.20
CA ASP A 101 -5.81 -15.50 -10.47
C ASP A 101 -5.75 -17.00 -10.82
N GLY A 102 -5.13 -17.82 -9.97
CA GLY A 102 -4.94 -19.25 -10.18
C GLY A 102 -3.69 -19.61 -10.97
N GLN A 103 -2.89 -18.66 -11.43
CA GLN A 103 -1.63 -18.94 -12.12
C GLN A 103 -0.62 -19.59 -11.18
N THR A 104 0.14 -20.57 -11.66
CA THR A 104 1.10 -21.31 -10.83
C THR A 104 2.54 -21.17 -11.32
N ALA A 105 3.50 -21.13 -10.40
CA ALA A 105 4.93 -21.19 -10.70
C ALA A 105 5.63 -22.06 -9.65
N THR A 106 6.72 -22.74 -10.03
CA THR A 106 7.49 -23.60 -9.12
C THR A 106 8.72 -22.89 -8.59
N GLY A 107 9.18 -23.31 -7.41
CA GLY A 107 10.42 -22.85 -6.82
C GLY A 107 11.11 -23.92 -5.99
N THR A 108 12.34 -23.63 -5.59
CA THR A 108 13.20 -24.52 -4.82
C THR A 108 13.77 -23.77 -3.61
N THR A 109 13.81 -24.41 -2.45
CA THR A 109 14.45 -23.84 -1.25
C THR A 109 15.92 -23.50 -1.51
N GLY A 110 16.39 -22.39 -0.97
CA GLY A 110 17.74 -21.86 -1.18
C GLY A 110 17.95 -21.14 -2.52
N VAL A 111 16.94 -21.14 -3.40
CA VAL A 111 16.95 -20.41 -4.68
C VAL A 111 15.95 -19.25 -4.61
N ALA A 112 16.34 -18.10 -5.16
CA ALA A 112 15.45 -16.96 -5.25
C ALA A 112 14.27 -17.27 -6.18
N PHE A 113 13.06 -17.17 -5.64
CA PHE A 113 11.82 -17.18 -6.41
C PHE A 113 11.53 -15.77 -6.92
N SER A 114 11.21 -15.62 -8.20
CA SER A 114 10.89 -14.34 -8.83
C SER A 114 9.92 -14.57 -9.99
N ALA A 115 8.64 -14.74 -9.66
CA ALA A 115 7.58 -14.97 -10.62
C ALA A 115 6.23 -14.52 -10.04
N LEU A 116 5.20 -14.42 -10.89
CA LEU A 116 3.83 -14.06 -10.48
C LEU A 116 3.72 -12.72 -9.72
N GLY A 117 4.72 -11.85 -9.88
CA GLY A 117 4.79 -10.54 -9.28
C GLY A 117 5.27 -10.51 -7.83
N ILE A 118 5.83 -11.60 -7.30
CA ILE A 118 6.44 -11.64 -5.97
C ILE A 118 7.85 -12.23 -6.02
N GLY A 119 8.74 -11.71 -5.17
CA GLY A 119 10.08 -12.23 -4.97
C GLY A 119 10.31 -12.64 -3.52
N PHE A 120 10.95 -13.79 -3.30
CA PHE A 120 11.37 -14.24 -1.96
C PHE A 120 12.38 -15.39 -2.08
N THR A 121 13.02 -15.75 -0.96
CA THR A 121 13.81 -16.98 -0.83
C THR A 121 13.31 -17.76 0.37
N ILE A 122 13.17 -19.08 0.26
CA ILE A 122 12.90 -19.94 1.43
C ILE A 122 14.19 -20.66 1.79
N THR A 123 14.75 -20.39 2.96
CA THR A 123 15.92 -21.09 3.49
C THR A 123 15.46 -22.30 4.28
N ALA A 124 16.02 -23.47 3.98
CA ALA A 124 15.71 -24.69 4.73
C ALA A 124 16.22 -24.58 6.18
N GLY A 125 15.42 -25.07 7.13
CA GLY A 125 15.80 -25.15 8.54
C GLY A 125 16.43 -26.50 8.89
N GLY A 126 16.65 -26.75 10.18
CA GLY A 126 17.22 -28.01 10.68
C GLY A 126 16.31 -29.25 10.48
N THR A 127 14.99 -29.04 10.45
CA THR A 127 13.99 -30.05 10.10
C THR A 127 13.49 -29.76 8.69
N ALA A 128 13.65 -30.73 7.79
CA ALA A 128 13.23 -30.59 6.40
C ALA A 128 11.71 -30.40 6.27
N PHE A 129 11.30 -29.61 5.28
CA PHE A 129 9.91 -29.57 4.84
C PHE A 129 9.48 -30.93 4.29
N VAL A 130 8.17 -31.14 4.16
CA VAL A 130 7.59 -32.32 3.51
C VAL A 130 6.49 -31.93 2.54
N ALA A 131 6.11 -32.88 1.68
CA ALA A 131 4.96 -32.69 0.81
C ALA A 131 3.70 -32.45 1.65
N GLY A 132 2.99 -31.35 1.38
CA GLY A 132 1.82 -30.93 2.15
C GLY A 132 2.07 -29.79 3.14
N ASP A 133 3.33 -29.39 3.39
CA ASP A 133 3.61 -28.17 4.14
C ASP A 133 3.11 -26.95 3.35
N THR A 134 2.43 -26.02 4.01
CA THR A 134 1.78 -24.88 3.34
C THR A 134 2.07 -23.53 3.99
N PHE A 135 2.16 -22.51 3.15
CA PHE A 135 2.31 -21.11 3.54
C PHE A 135 1.40 -20.24 2.68
N THR A 136 1.01 -19.09 3.21
CA THR A 136 0.35 -18.04 2.43
C THR A 136 1.18 -16.79 2.42
N VAL A 137 1.35 -16.20 1.25
CA VAL A 137 1.85 -14.84 1.10
C VAL A 137 0.66 -13.95 0.79
N THR A 138 0.33 -13.02 1.67
CA THR A 138 -0.76 -12.06 1.40
C THR A 138 -0.14 -10.78 0.87
N ALA A 139 -0.48 -10.43 -0.36
CA ALA A 139 -0.20 -9.12 -0.94
C ALA A 139 -1.44 -8.25 -0.78
N ALA A 140 -1.33 -7.15 -0.05
CA ALA A 140 -2.44 -6.25 0.20
C ALA A 140 -2.11 -4.83 -0.25
N ALA A 141 -3.13 -4.10 -0.69
CA ALA A 141 -3.13 -2.66 -0.72
C ALA A 141 -4.31 -2.19 0.13
N THR A 142 -4.13 -1.14 0.94
CA THR A 142 -5.20 -0.66 1.82
C THR A 142 -5.28 0.87 1.84
N PRO A 143 -6.49 1.45 1.67
CA PRO A 143 -6.69 2.89 1.54
C PRO A 143 -6.21 3.67 2.76
N GLY A 144 -5.43 4.73 2.57
CA GLY A 144 -5.42 5.89 3.47
C GLY A 144 -4.77 5.74 4.85
N ASN A 145 -4.18 4.60 5.19
CA ASN A 145 -3.36 4.43 6.39
C ASN A 145 -2.21 3.45 6.06
N PRO A 146 -1.04 3.58 6.70
CA PRO A 146 0.13 2.78 6.35
C PRO A 146 -0.15 1.29 6.48
N THR A 147 0.42 0.49 5.58
CA THR A 147 0.29 -0.97 5.57
C THR A 147 1.02 -1.57 6.75
N VAL A 148 0.31 -2.46 7.45
CA VAL A 148 0.82 -3.07 8.66
C VAL A 148 0.95 -4.58 8.47
N THR A 149 2.17 -5.11 8.48
CA THR A 149 2.44 -6.55 8.48
C THR A 149 2.91 -6.98 9.84
N SER A 150 2.62 -8.22 10.25
CA SER A 150 3.17 -8.76 11.49
C SER A 150 3.96 -10.03 11.27
N ALA A 151 5.04 -10.20 12.03
CA ALA A 151 5.83 -11.41 12.07
C ALA A 151 6.17 -11.75 13.53
N ALA A 152 6.00 -13.02 13.88
CA ALA A 152 6.43 -13.53 15.19
C ALA A 152 7.96 -13.42 15.32
N GLY A 153 8.44 -13.12 16.51
CA GLY A 153 9.86 -13.20 16.86
C GLY A 153 10.39 -14.62 16.69
N GLY A 154 11.64 -14.74 16.22
CA GLY A 154 12.26 -16.03 15.89
C GLY A 154 12.53 -16.95 17.08
N THR A 155 12.17 -16.56 18.31
CA THR A 155 12.39 -17.30 19.55
C THR A 155 11.12 -17.55 20.35
N ASN A 156 9.94 -17.27 19.79
CA ASN A 156 8.69 -17.36 20.55
C ASN A 156 8.38 -18.80 20.99
N THR A 157 7.94 -18.95 22.24
CA THR A 157 7.45 -20.22 22.80
C THR A 157 5.96 -20.42 22.48
N GLY A 158 5.16 -19.35 22.54
CA GLY A 158 3.74 -19.37 22.19
C GLY A 158 3.48 -19.39 20.69
N ASN A 159 2.35 -20.01 20.31
CA ASN A 159 1.95 -20.18 18.91
C ASN A 159 0.65 -19.43 18.55
N GLY A 160 0.34 -18.36 19.28
CA GLY A 160 -0.81 -17.52 18.94
C GLY A 160 -0.60 -16.70 17.68
N THR A 161 -1.70 -16.16 17.16
CA THR A 161 -1.74 -15.46 15.87
C THR A 161 -2.25 -14.05 16.04
N LEU A 162 -1.65 -13.11 15.32
CA LEU A 162 -2.18 -11.75 15.22
C LEU A 162 -3.28 -11.76 14.16
N GLY A 163 -4.50 -11.37 14.56
CA GLY A 163 -5.72 -11.36 13.77
C GLY A 163 -5.79 -10.21 12.77
N SER A 164 -6.99 -9.74 12.44
CA SER A 164 -7.15 -8.63 11.50
C SER A 164 -6.45 -7.37 12.03
N LEU A 165 -5.46 -6.91 11.26
CA LEU A 165 -4.64 -5.77 11.58
C LEU A 165 -5.02 -4.62 10.66
N THR A 166 -5.42 -3.51 11.26
CA THR A 166 -5.87 -2.31 10.57
C THR A 166 -5.21 -1.10 11.22
N ALA A 167 -4.95 -0.07 10.45
CA ALA A 167 -4.53 1.21 10.99
C ALA A 167 -5.69 2.19 10.75
N ALA A 168 -6.21 2.80 11.82
CA ALA A 168 -7.42 3.61 11.78
C ALA A 168 -7.27 4.84 12.66
N GLY A 169 -7.51 6.03 12.08
CA GLY A 169 -7.61 7.30 12.81
C GLY A 169 -6.30 7.74 13.45
N TYR A 170 -5.72 8.82 12.91
CA TYR A 170 -4.35 9.30 13.13
C TYR A 170 -3.30 8.35 12.54
N ALA A 171 -2.49 8.86 11.61
CA ALA A 171 -1.51 8.07 10.88
C ALA A 171 -0.52 7.43 11.87
N ALA A 172 -0.55 6.09 11.98
CA ALA A 172 0.49 5.37 12.69
C ALA A 172 1.85 5.83 12.14
N LYS A 173 2.80 6.14 13.02
CA LYS A 173 4.16 6.53 12.63
C LYS A 173 4.77 5.42 11.77
N VAL A 174 5.36 5.78 10.64
CA VAL A 174 6.10 4.83 9.79
C VAL A 174 7.24 4.19 10.58
N GLY A 175 7.41 2.89 10.42
CA GLY A 175 8.49 2.12 11.05
C GLY A 175 8.00 0.81 11.65
N VAL A 176 8.87 0.15 12.43
CA VAL A 176 8.56 -1.14 13.06
C VAL A 176 8.11 -0.90 14.49
N TYR A 177 6.86 -1.25 14.80
CA TYR A 177 6.36 -1.34 16.17
C TYR A 177 6.73 -2.70 16.73
N ALA A 178 7.08 -2.72 18.02
CA ALA A 178 7.32 -3.94 18.76
C ALA A 178 6.11 -4.26 19.62
N VAL A 179 5.63 -5.51 19.57
CA VAL A 179 4.73 -6.06 20.56
C VAL A 179 5.50 -7.10 21.36
N GLU A 180 5.57 -6.95 22.67
CA GLU A 180 6.27 -7.87 23.56
C GLU A 180 5.33 -8.32 24.67
N PHE A 181 5.30 -9.62 24.92
CA PHE A 181 4.48 -10.22 25.97
C PHE A 181 5.20 -10.12 27.32
N ASP A 182 4.49 -9.63 28.33
CA ASP A 182 4.93 -9.62 29.73
C ASP A 182 4.55 -10.92 30.44
N ASP A 183 3.48 -11.58 29.98
CA ASP A 183 3.00 -12.88 30.46
C ASP A 183 2.24 -13.63 29.36
N ALA A 184 1.50 -14.68 29.71
CA ALA A 184 0.77 -15.50 28.74
C ALA A 184 -0.33 -14.77 27.96
N THR A 185 -0.79 -13.61 28.45
CA THR A 185 -1.95 -12.91 27.92
C THR A 185 -1.76 -11.40 27.78
N HIS A 186 -0.87 -10.77 28.55
CA HIS A 186 -0.62 -9.33 28.50
C HIS A 186 0.59 -9.00 27.64
N PHE A 187 0.47 -7.92 26.86
CA PHE A 187 1.54 -7.42 26.01
C PHE A 187 1.61 -5.90 26.02
N ILE A 188 2.80 -5.39 25.72
CA ILE A 188 3.10 -3.97 25.50
C ILE A 188 3.33 -3.75 24.01
N VAL A 189 2.84 -2.63 23.50
CA VAL A 189 3.13 -2.13 22.16
C VAL A 189 4.03 -0.91 22.27
N SER A 190 5.17 -0.92 21.58
CA SER A 190 6.13 0.17 21.50
C SER A 190 6.27 0.68 20.07
N ASP A 191 6.46 1.98 19.91
CA ASP A 191 6.57 2.67 18.64
C ASP A 191 7.96 2.46 17.99
N PRO A 192 8.16 2.87 16.72
CA PRO A 192 9.43 2.72 16.03
C PRO A 192 10.61 3.48 16.65
N THR A 193 10.36 4.37 17.60
CA THR A 193 11.38 5.07 18.39
C THR A 193 11.58 4.47 19.78
N GLY A 194 10.90 3.36 20.10
CA GLY A 194 10.97 2.66 21.38
C GLY A 194 10.08 3.26 22.47
N ALA A 195 9.21 4.22 22.14
CA ALA A 195 8.28 4.80 23.10
C ALA A 195 7.06 3.89 23.25
N GLU A 196 6.61 3.68 24.49
CA GLU A 196 5.41 2.89 24.75
C GLU A 196 4.16 3.55 24.14
N VAL A 197 3.40 2.78 23.36
CA VAL A 197 2.13 3.16 22.74
C VAL A 197 0.95 2.74 23.63
N GLY A 198 1.07 1.60 24.30
CA GLY A 198 0.12 1.13 25.30
C GLY A 198 0.13 -0.39 25.51
N HIS A 199 -0.76 -0.86 26.37
CA HIS A 199 -0.89 -2.28 26.73
C HIS A 199 -2.08 -2.93 26.03
N GLY A 200 -2.02 -4.25 25.85
CA GLY A 200 -3.14 -5.05 25.38
C GLY A 200 -3.20 -6.43 26.03
N THR A 201 -4.32 -7.11 25.78
CA THR A 201 -4.60 -8.47 26.28
C THR A 201 -5.01 -9.36 25.11
N THR A 202 -4.58 -10.61 25.10
CA THR A 202 -4.99 -11.59 24.08
C THR A 202 -6.51 -11.77 24.06
N GLY A 203 -7.06 -11.94 22.86
CA GLY A 203 -8.51 -12.01 22.62
C GLY A 203 -9.25 -10.67 22.70
N VAL A 204 -8.59 -9.59 23.14
CA VAL A 204 -9.15 -8.24 23.21
C VAL A 204 -8.56 -7.36 22.10
N ALA A 205 -9.39 -6.50 21.50
CA ALA A 205 -8.93 -5.58 20.48
C ALA A 205 -8.06 -4.47 21.10
N PHE A 206 -6.81 -4.38 20.66
CA PHE A 206 -5.91 -3.26 20.93
C PHE A 206 -6.26 -2.07 20.02
N LYS A 207 -6.33 -0.86 20.58
CA LYS A 207 -6.63 0.39 19.85
C LYS A 207 -5.82 1.57 20.41
N ALA A 208 -4.60 1.76 19.94
CA ALA A 208 -3.76 2.90 20.30
C ALA A 208 -2.69 3.17 19.22
N GLY A 209 -2.11 4.38 19.21
CA GLY A 209 -1.04 4.76 18.27
C GLY A 209 -1.40 4.67 16.78
N GLY A 210 -2.69 4.74 16.44
CA GLY A 210 -3.19 4.54 15.07
C GLY A 210 -3.22 3.09 14.62
N LEU A 211 -2.95 2.12 15.51
CA LEU A 211 -3.02 0.68 15.26
C LEU A 211 -4.32 0.09 15.83
N SER A 212 -4.85 -0.93 15.16
CA SER A 212 -5.99 -1.73 15.59
C SER A 212 -5.80 -3.19 15.22
N PHE A 213 -5.68 -4.06 16.22
CA PHE A 213 -5.54 -5.50 16.02
C PHE A 213 -5.99 -6.31 17.24
N THR A 214 -6.10 -7.62 17.07
CA THR A 214 -6.35 -8.57 18.14
C THR A 214 -5.30 -9.68 18.05
N ILE A 215 -4.69 -10.08 19.17
CA ILE A 215 -3.83 -11.27 19.21
C ILE A 215 -4.61 -12.42 19.82
N THR A 216 -4.78 -13.51 19.08
CA THR A 216 -5.46 -14.72 19.54
C THR A 216 -4.44 -15.69 20.11
N ALA A 217 -4.66 -16.19 21.32
CA ALA A 217 -3.81 -17.22 21.90
C ALA A 217 -3.94 -18.53 21.10
N GLY A 218 -2.81 -19.22 20.89
CA GLY A 218 -2.78 -20.53 20.26
C GLY A 218 -2.87 -21.67 21.29
N GLY A 219 -2.64 -22.90 20.84
CA GLY A 219 -2.67 -24.08 21.72
C GLY A 219 -1.53 -24.12 22.76
N THR A 220 -0.42 -23.43 22.50
CA THR A 220 0.69 -23.22 23.43
C THR A 220 0.64 -21.77 23.89
N ALA A 221 0.60 -21.57 25.21
CA ALA A 221 0.54 -20.24 25.81
C ALA A 221 1.80 -19.42 25.46
N PHE A 222 1.61 -18.10 25.31
CA PHE A 222 2.74 -17.18 25.24
C PHE A 222 3.50 -17.15 26.58
N VAL A 223 4.75 -16.71 26.54
CA VAL A 223 5.59 -16.51 27.73
C VAL A 223 6.26 -15.12 27.66
N PRO A 224 6.79 -14.61 28.78
CA PRO A 224 7.50 -13.33 28.77
C PRO A 224 8.62 -13.30 27.72
N GLY A 225 8.67 -12.26 26.90
CA GLY A 225 9.63 -12.10 25.80
C GLY A 225 9.17 -12.69 24.45
N ASP A 226 8.03 -13.36 24.39
CA ASP A 226 7.38 -13.65 23.11
C ASP A 226 7.00 -12.32 22.44
N SER A 227 7.20 -12.19 21.14
CA SER A 227 7.02 -10.91 20.47
C SER A 227 6.44 -11.00 19.06
N PHE A 228 5.82 -9.91 18.63
CA PHE A 228 5.45 -9.66 17.25
C PHE A 228 6.07 -8.34 16.80
N SER A 229 6.71 -8.34 15.63
CA SER A 229 7.03 -7.10 14.94
C SER A 229 5.82 -6.69 14.10
N ILE A 230 5.51 -5.39 14.08
CA ILE A 230 4.40 -4.80 13.32
C ILE A 230 5.02 -3.73 12.41
N THR A 231 5.19 -4.00 11.12
CA THR A 231 5.84 -3.07 10.20
C THR A 231 4.83 -2.17 9.53
N VAL A 232 4.96 -0.87 9.77
CA VAL A 232 4.16 0.21 9.19
C VAL A 232 4.98 0.86 8.05
N ALA A 233 4.70 0.49 6.80
CA ALA A 233 5.49 0.96 5.66
C ALA A 233 5.00 2.32 5.12
N ALA A 234 5.94 3.19 4.73
CA ALA A 234 5.63 4.44 4.05
C ALA A 234 5.18 4.17 2.61
N GLY A 235 4.06 4.76 2.19
CA GLY A 235 3.76 4.89 0.77
C GLY A 235 4.87 5.66 0.05
N SER A 236 4.97 5.46 -1.27
CA SER A 236 6.05 6.07 -2.06
C SER A 236 6.03 7.61 -2.05
N GLY A 237 4.93 8.24 -1.64
CA GLY A 237 4.74 9.69 -1.69
C GLY A 237 4.64 10.24 -3.12
N LYS A 238 4.68 9.36 -4.13
CA LYS A 238 4.56 9.71 -5.54
C LYS A 238 3.11 10.03 -5.87
N TYR A 239 2.91 10.88 -6.86
CA TYR A 239 1.60 11.12 -7.44
C TYR A 239 1.32 10.11 -8.54
N LYS A 240 0.06 9.69 -8.66
CA LYS A 240 -0.47 8.95 -9.81
C LYS A 240 -1.85 9.49 -10.16
N PRO A 241 -2.38 9.20 -11.36
CA PRO A 241 -3.77 9.54 -11.68
C PRO A 241 -4.69 9.06 -10.57
N PHE A 242 -5.55 9.96 -10.09
CA PHE A 242 -6.59 9.62 -9.12
C PHE A 242 -7.47 8.52 -9.70
N ASP A 243 -7.84 7.52 -8.91
CA ASP A 243 -8.84 6.53 -9.29
C ASP A 243 -9.58 6.08 -8.03
N PRO A 244 -10.90 6.27 -7.94
CA PRO A 244 -11.68 5.92 -6.75
C PRO A 244 -11.68 4.41 -6.44
N ALA A 245 -11.32 3.55 -7.40
CA ALA A 245 -11.18 2.11 -7.18
C ALA A 245 -9.82 1.73 -6.56
N ASN A 246 -8.84 2.65 -6.55
CA ASN A 246 -7.57 2.38 -5.91
C ASN A 246 -7.72 2.29 -4.40
N VAL A 247 -6.72 1.64 -3.79
CA VAL A 247 -6.64 1.42 -2.35
C VAL A 247 -5.25 1.75 -1.84
N ASP A 248 -4.48 2.59 -2.54
CA ASP A 248 -3.07 2.89 -2.24
C ASP A 248 -2.83 4.33 -1.77
N GLY A 249 -3.91 5.06 -1.48
CA GLY A 249 -3.93 6.50 -1.21
C GLY A 249 -4.38 7.32 -2.41
N SER A 250 -4.14 6.84 -3.64
CA SER A 250 -4.46 7.63 -4.84
C SER A 250 -5.95 7.70 -5.18
N GLN A 251 -6.79 6.97 -4.44
CA GLN A 251 -8.24 7.13 -4.45
C GLN A 251 -8.73 8.39 -3.72
N ILE A 252 -7.82 9.21 -3.21
CA ILE A 252 -8.12 10.51 -2.64
C ILE A 252 -7.38 11.56 -3.49
N PRO A 253 -8.08 12.54 -4.09
CA PRO A 253 -7.46 13.66 -4.77
C PRO A 253 -6.50 14.39 -3.83
N SER A 254 -5.28 14.62 -4.29
CA SER A 254 -4.21 15.31 -3.57
C SER A 254 -3.58 16.46 -4.36
N GLY A 255 -3.96 16.62 -5.63
CA GLY A 255 -3.51 17.74 -6.46
C GLY A 255 -3.92 17.58 -7.92
N ILE A 256 -3.45 18.49 -8.76
CA ILE A 256 -3.71 18.48 -10.20
C ILE A 256 -2.38 18.59 -10.95
N LEU A 257 -2.18 17.77 -11.98
CA LEU A 257 -0.95 17.78 -12.77
C LEU A 257 -0.84 19.09 -13.57
N PHE A 258 0.22 19.86 -13.37
CA PHE A 258 0.42 21.13 -14.07
C PHE A 258 0.72 20.95 -15.57
N ALA A 259 1.60 20.00 -15.91
CA ALA A 259 2.08 19.79 -17.27
C ALA A 259 2.00 18.32 -17.67
N THR A 260 1.60 18.08 -18.92
CA THR A 260 1.53 16.73 -19.50
C THR A 260 2.87 16.03 -19.37
N LYS A 261 2.85 14.80 -18.86
CA LYS A 261 4.06 14.01 -18.60
C LYS A 261 3.83 12.56 -18.99
N ASP A 262 4.78 12.01 -19.75
CA ASP A 262 4.78 10.60 -20.09
C ASP A 262 5.58 9.81 -19.06
N VAL A 263 4.94 8.98 -18.24
CA VAL A 263 5.58 8.10 -17.24
C VAL A 263 5.39 6.62 -17.57
N THR A 264 5.25 6.30 -18.87
CA THR A 264 4.99 4.93 -19.34
C THR A 264 6.09 3.94 -18.95
N THR A 265 7.35 4.38 -18.94
CA THR A 265 8.51 3.50 -18.72
C THR A 265 9.30 3.80 -17.46
N VAL A 266 9.18 5.02 -16.91
CA VAL A 266 9.91 5.45 -15.71
C VAL A 266 9.17 6.58 -15.04
N ASP A 267 9.27 6.64 -13.71
CA ASP A 267 8.79 7.77 -12.93
C ASP A 267 9.52 9.06 -13.31
N LYS A 268 8.82 10.19 -13.31
CA LYS A 268 9.41 11.48 -13.71
C LYS A 268 9.05 12.60 -12.74
N PRO A 269 9.93 13.59 -12.55
CA PRO A 269 9.59 14.78 -11.80
C PRO A 269 8.47 15.56 -12.50
N CYS A 270 7.52 16.05 -11.71
CA CYS A 270 6.37 16.83 -12.14
C CYS A 270 6.15 18.05 -11.24
N ALA A 271 5.44 19.04 -11.76
CA ALA A 271 4.89 20.13 -10.98
C ALA A 271 3.42 19.81 -10.72
N VAL A 272 2.99 19.94 -9.46
CA VAL A 272 1.63 19.62 -9.03
C VAL A 272 1.03 20.84 -8.36
N VAL A 273 -0.18 21.20 -8.80
CA VAL A 273 -0.99 22.22 -8.15
C VAL A 273 -1.63 21.57 -6.93
N VAL A 274 -1.24 22.00 -5.73
CA VAL A 274 -1.58 21.30 -4.48
C VAL A 274 -2.46 22.11 -3.54
N ARG A 275 -2.51 23.44 -3.67
CA ARG A 275 -3.28 24.32 -2.77
C ARG A 275 -3.47 25.72 -3.33
N GLN A 276 -4.34 26.50 -2.69
CA GLN A 276 -4.51 27.95 -2.87
C GLN A 276 -4.53 28.38 -4.34
N CYS A 277 -5.41 27.77 -5.12
CA CYS A 277 -5.60 28.11 -6.53
C CYS A 277 -7.08 28.04 -6.89
N GLU A 278 -7.44 28.72 -7.97
CA GLU A 278 -8.72 28.52 -8.64
C GLU A 278 -8.47 27.83 -9.97
N VAL A 279 -9.32 26.85 -10.31
CA VAL A 279 -9.18 26.06 -11.54
C VAL A 279 -10.51 25.97 -12.27
N ASN A 280 -10.47 25.86 -13.60
CA ASN A 280 -11.66 25.62 -14.42
C ASN A 280 -12.06 24.15 -14.29
N ALA A 281 -13.20 23.86 -13.67
CA ALA A 281 -13.64 22.48 -13.43
C ALA A 281 -13.88 21.69 -14.73
N SER A 282 -14.20 22.39 -15.82
CA SER A 282 -14.49 21.78 -17.13
C SER A 282 -13.22 21.33 -17.87
N GLU A 283 -12.06 21.81 -17.44
CA GLU A 283 -10.76 21.42 -18.03
C GLU A 283 -10.03 20.35 -17.20
N LEU A 284 -10.62 19.91 -16.09
CA LEU A 284 -10.07 18.83 -15.29
C LEU A 284 -10.28 17.48 -15.97
N VAL A 285 -9.23 16.67 -15.98
CA VAL A 285 -9.26 15.33 -16.57
C VAL A 285 -9.51 14.30 -15.47
N TRP A 286 -10.58 13.53 -15.65
CA TRP A 286 -11.08 12.50 -14.74
C TRP A 286 -10.85 11.09 -15.29
N PRO A 287 -10.77 10.07 -14.42
CA PRO A 287 -10.86 8.67 -14.81
C PRO A 287 -12.08 8.38 -15.69
N THR A 288 -11.88 7.48 -16.66
CA THR A 288 -12.96 7.03 -17.54
C THR A 288 -14.07 6.34 -16.74
N GLY A 289 -15.33 6.70 -17.00
CA GLY A 289 -16.49 6.05 -16.39
C GLY A 289 -16.91 6.59 -15.02
N MET A 290 -16.34 7.70 -14.54
CA MET A 290 -16.81 8.33 -13.30
C MET A 290 -18.25 8.86 -13.40
N SER A 291 -19.03 8.63 -12.36
CA SER A 291 -20.37 9.23 -12.22
C SER A 291 -20.27 10.70 -11.81
N ALA A 292 -21.31 11.49 -12.13
CA ALA A 292 -21.39 12.90 -11.71
C ALA A 292 -21.31 13.08 -10.18
N ALA A 293 -21.87 12.12 -9.42
CA ALA A 293 -21.78 12.10 -7.96
C ALA A 293 -20.34 11.88 -7.48
N ALA A 294 -19.60 10.96 -8.12
CA ALA A 294 -18.20 10.70 -7.78
C ALA A 294 -17.30 11.90 -8.12
N ILE A 295 -17.54 12.57 -9.25
CA ILE A 295 -16.84 13.81 -9.62
C ILE A 295 -17.11 14.91 -8.60
N THR A 296 -18.37 15.06 -8.17
CA THR A 296 -18.74 16.05 -7.14
C THR A 296 -18.03 15.79 -5.81
N ALA A 297 -17.93 14.52 -5.39
CA ALA A 297 -17.18 14.14 -4.19
C ALA A 297 -15.68 14.45 -4.32
N ALA A 298 -15.08 14.16 -5.47
CA ALA A 298 -13.67 14.44 -5.72
C ALA A 298 -13.37 15.96 -5.78
N LEU A 299 -14.27 16.76 -6.36
CA LEU A 299 -14.18 18.22 -6.32
C LEU A 299 -14.27 18.77 -4.89
N ALA A 300 -15.09 18.17 -4.02
CA ALA A 300 -15.14 18.53 -2.60
C ALA A 300 -13.81 18.21 -1.88
N GLN A 301 -13.17 17.10 -2.22
CA GLN A 301 -11.83 16.75 -1.72
C GLN A 301 -10.79 17.77 -2.17
N LEU A 302 -10.79 18.19 -3.45
CA LEU A 302 -9.91 19.28 -3.93
C LEU A 302 -10.14 20.60 -3.18
N LYS A 303 -11.41 20.96 -2.90
CA LYS A 303 -11.75 22.15 -2.11
C LYS A 303 -11.15 22.10 -0.70
N SER A 304 -11.10 20.92 -0.08
CA SER A 304 -10.48 20.74 1.24
C SER A 304 -8.97 21.01 1.24
N LEU A 305 -8.30 20.86 0.09
CA LEU A 305 -6.90 21.20 -0.11
C LEU A 305 -6.67 22.69 -0.40
N GLY A 306 -7.75 23.49 -0.51
CA GLY A 306 -7.68 24.88 -0.92
C GLY A 306 -7.58 25.09 -2.43
N ILE A 307 -7.81 24.05 -3.24
CA ILE A 307 -7.98 24.14 -4.69
C ILE A 307 -9.46 24.39 -4.96
N GLN A 308 -9.82 25.52 -5.56
CA GLN A 308 -11.21 25.94 -5.77
C GLN A 308 -11.62 25.75 -7.24
N PRO A 309 -12.38 24.69 -7.58
CA PRO A 309 -12.92 24.51 -8.92
C PRO A 309 -14.05 25.53 -9.15
N ARG A 310 -13.96 26.27 -10.26
CA ARG A 310 -14.93 27.24 -10.75
C ARG A 310 -15.72 26.69 -11.92
#